data_AF-D1PIH3-F1
#
_entry.id   AF-D1PIH3-F1
#
_cell.length_a   1.000
_cell.length_b   1.000
_cell.length_c   1.000
_cell.angle_alpha   90.00
_cell.angle_beta   90.00
_cell.angle_gamma   90.00
#
_symmetry.space_group_name_H-M   'P 1'
#
loop_
_entity.id
_entity.type
_entity.pdbx_description
1 polymer ?
#
loop_
_entity_poly.entity_id
_entity_poly.type
_entity_poly.pdbx_seq_one_letter_code
_entity_poly.pdbx_strand_id
1 'polypeptide(L)'
;MTPDRDEALLRQALQEGLHPAETDLWSAVAEALPAGEKRQKRRTRALRLAVCIGAPLLLAAGALLGRAQFSNLRTNPRPSFAPENNTGYAIQYDQTAYQLPDKLMDSLMAHYNDEWDADGVPPMETYLSGRDLPPSGPGGHGYSSWADLTEATGLPLAQSDLLDSGTPMDNSFYVSPVTAEIPRPDNLETMSLEEVNAFYKAYYEDCNRLAGAWPAGFSVEWEEDAPLQLFPRRMDMLENGYTIETQAYVLLASEDRPAGTSLAGHQVYFAKKDGLVWEVEEYTTPSGITALLPVCTSNGKTSPYLNSYVFFELNGIFYRLDVTPYSGYGNTGDAGAAARNVLKEVLDSFTPAA
;
A
#
# COMPACT_ATOMS: atom_id res chain seq x y z
N MET A 1 25.74 27.78 -40.43
CA MET A 1 26.13 26.98 -39.25
C MET A 1 25.33 25.70 -39.32
N THR A 2 25.97 24.55 -39.46
CA THR A 2 25.33 23.25 -39.27
C THR A 2 24.83 23.19 -37.82
N PRO A 3 23.57 22.81 -37.54
CA PRO A 3 23.10 22.69 -36.16
C PRO A 3 23.99 21.71 -35.40
N ASP A 4 24.33 22.04 -34.15
CA ASP A 4 25.08 21.14 -33.28
C ASP A 4 24.26 19.86 -33.07
N ARG A 5 24.90 18.70 -32.99
CA ARG A 5 24.20 17.40 -32.86
C ARG A 5 23.27 17.38 -31.64
N ASP A 6 23.69 18.07 -30.58
CA ASP A 6 22.94 18.22 -29.33
C ASP A 6 21.70 19.14 -29.50
N GLU A 7 21.77 20.12 -30.42
CA GLU A 7 20.68 21.03 -30.74
C GLU A 7 19.57 20.31 -31.54
N ALA A 8 19.98 19.48 -32.50
CA ALA A 8 19.07 18.62 -33.25
C ALA A 8 18.37 17.60 -32.33
N LEU A 9 19.11 17.00 -31.40
CA LEU A 9 18.56 16.03 -30.45
C LEU A 9 17.58 16.68 -29.45
N LEU A 10 17.89 17.89 -28.96
CA LEU A 10 17.00 18.63 -28.07
C LEU A 10 15.70 19.06 -28.78
N ARG A 11 15.82 19.53 -30.04
CA ARG A 11 14.65 19.90 -30.84
C ARG A 11 13.77 18.68 -31.13
N GLN A 12 14.38 17.54 -31.47
CA GLN A 12 13.65 16.29 -31.66
C GLN A 12 12.95 15.85 -30.37
N ALA A 13 13.62 15.94 -29.21
CA ALA A 13 13.00 15.59 -27.93
C ALA A 13 11.81 16.49 -27.56
N LEU A 14 11.85 17.78 -27.92
CA LEU A 14 10.75 18.73 -27.66
C LEU A 14 9.55 18.53 -28.61
N GLN A 15 9.79 18.02 -29.82
CA GLN A 15 8.76 17.88 -30.86
C GLN A 15 8.21 16.44 -30.97
N GLU A 16 9.02 15.43 -30.64
CA GLU A 16 8.72 14.00 -30.86
C GLU A 16 8.91 13.14 -29.59
N GLY A 17 9.35 13.72 -28.47
CA GLY A 17 9.60 13.01 -27.21
C GLY A 17 8.33 12.65 -26.43
N LEU A 18 8.50 12.10 -25.21
CA LEU A 18 7.44 11.50 -24.40
C LEU A 18 6.22 12.41 -24.11
N HIS A 19 6.39 13.74 -24.23
CA HIS A 19 5.33 14.74 -24.13
C HIS A 19 5.50 15.80 -25.24
N PRO A 20 4.99 15.57 -26.46
CA PRO A 20 5.06 16.56 -27.53
C PRO A 20 4.20 17.77 -27.14
N ALA A 21 4.80 18.96 -27.13
CA ALA A 21 4.05 20.19 -26.86
C ALA A 21 3.22 20.56 -28.11
N GLU A 22 1.93 20.90 -27.94
CA GLU A 22 1.07 21.34 -29.06
C GLU A 22 1.55 22.67 -29.69
N THR A 23 2.44 23.41 -29.02
CA THR A 23 3.01 24.69 -29.46
C THR A 23 4.53 24.58 -29.63
N ASP A 24 5.09 25.18 -30.69
CA ASP A 24 6.53 25.15 -30.96
C ASP A 24 7.31 26.02 -29.97
N LEU A 25 7.82 25.40 -28.90
CA LEU A 25 8.61 26.06 -27.86
C LEU A 25 10.05 26.39 -28.30
N TRP A 26 10.46 25.98 -29.50
CA TRP A 26 11.83 26.10 -29.98
C TRP A 26 12.33 27.55 -29.99
N SER A 27 11.47 28.50 -30.38
CA SER A 27 11.85 29.91 -30.48
C SER A 27 12.24 30.52 -29.13
N ALA A 28 11.50 30.18 -28.06
CA ALA A 28 11.78 30.66 -26.70
C ALA A 28 13.06 30.02 -26.13
N VAL A 29 13.29 28.74 -26.41
CA VAL A 29 14.50 28.02 -26.00
C VAL A 29 15.73 28.57 -26.72
N ALA A 30 15.63 28.82 -28.03
CA ALA A 30 16.71 29.36 -28.84
C ALA A 30 17.15 30.77 -28.40
N GLU A 31 16.21 31.59 -27.93
CA GLU A 31 16.49 32.96 -27.43
C GLU A 31 17.26 32.94 -26.11
N ALA A 32 17.06 31.91 -25.28
CA ALA A 32 17.82 31.72 -24.04
C ALA A 32 19.24 31.14 -24.26
N LEU A 33 19.57 30.65 -25.46
CA LEU A 33 20.87 30.03 -25.76
C LEU A 33 21.93 31.07 -26.15
N PRO A 34 23.04 31.20 -25.40
CA PRO A 34 23.98 32.32 -25.57
C PRO A 34 24.71 32.30 -26.93
N ALA A 35 24.54 33.32 -27.77
CA ALA A 35 25.13 33.38 -29.12
C ALA A 35 26.63 33.76 -29.15
N GLY A 36 27.39 33.19 -30.11
CA GLY A 36 28.76 33.60 -30.51
C GLY A 36 29.84 32.51 -30.50
N GLU A 37 30.79 32.55 -31.45
CA GLU A 37 31.83 31.52 -31.66
C GLU A 37 32.79 31.33 -30.47
N LYS A 38 33.19 32.39 -29.76
CA LYS A 38 34.02 32.27 -28.54
C LYS A 38 33.25 31.72 -27.31
N ARG A 39 31.96 31.42 -27.45
CA ARG A 39 31.07 30.92 -26.39
C ARG A 39 30.67 29.45 -26.56
N GLN A 40 31.11 28.74 -27.59
CA GLN A 40 30.70 27.36 -27.88
C GLN A 40 30.99 26.37 -26.74
N LYS A 41 32.10 26.55 -25.99
CA LYS A 41 32.42 25.76 -24.77
C LYS A 41 31.56 26.10 -23.54
N ARG A 42 31.06 27.33 -23.43
CA ARG A 42 30.09 27.72 -22.38
C ARG A 42 28.66 27.32 -22.76
N ARG A 43 28.34 27.33 -24.06
CA ARG A 43 27.08 26.83 -24.64
C ARG A 43 26.91 25.35 -24.34
N THR A 44 27.93 24.52 -24.52
CA THR A 44 27.88 23.08 -24.17
C THR A 44 27.71 22.81 -22.68
N ARG A 45 28.32 23.63 -21.80
CA ARG A 45 28.10 23.53 -20.34
C ARG A 45 26.70 23.98 -19.93
N ALA A 46 26.17 25.04 -20.53
CA ALA A 46 24.82 25.54 -20.27
C ALA A 46 23.74 24.62 -20.87
N LEU A 47 23.96 24.03 -22.05
CA LEU A 47 23.11 22.99 -22.65
C LEU A 47 23.12 21.72 -21.81
N ARG A 48 24.30 21.27 -21.33
CA ARG A 48 24.37 20.16 -20.38
C ARG A 48 23.68 20.48 -19.06
N LEU A 49 23.79 21.69 -18.53
CA LEU A 49 23.01 22.09 -17.35
C LEU A 49 21.52 22.16 -17.65
N ALA A 50 21.09 22.68 -18.80
CA ALA A 50 19.67 22.75 -19.17
C ALA A 50 19.09 21.35 -19.40
N VAL A 51 19.87 20.41 -19.93
CA VAL A 51 19.47 19.00 -20.08
C VAL A 51 19.52 18.27 -18.73
N CYS A 52 20.54 18.50 -17.89
CA CYS A 52 20.71 17.80 -16.62
C CYS A 52 19.97 18.42 -15.43
N ILE A 53 19.48 19.66 -15.55
CA ILE A 53 18.74 20.38 -14.50
C ILE A 53 17.38 20.78 -15.03
N GLY A 54 17.28 21.34 -16.24
CA GLY A 54 16.01 21.78 -16.83
C GLY A 54 15.08 20.63 -17.21
N ALA A 55 15.58 19.55 -17.83
CA ALA A 55 14.76 18.38 -18.12
C ALA A 55 14.26 17.68 -16.85
N PRO A 56 15.08 17.39 -15.82
CA PRO A 56 14.58 16.83 -14.57
C PRO A 56 13.74 17.82 -13.74
N LEU A 57 13.94 19.15 -13.82
CA LEU A 57 13.05 20.12 -13.17
C LEU A 57 11.73 20.30 -13.90
N LEU A 58 11.69 20.16 -15.23
CA LEU A 58 10.44 20.13 -16.00
C LEU A 58 9.71 18.80 -15.83
N LEU A 59 10.46 17.70 -15.67
CA LEU A 59 9.93 16.40 -15.24
C LEU A 59 9.47 16.45 -13.78
N ALA A 60 10.13 17.19 -12.87
CA ALA A 60 9.71 17.38 -11.48
C ALA A 60 8.52 18.35 -11.37
N ALA A 61 8.45 19.38 -12.23
CA ALA A 61 7.30 20.26 -12.35
C ALA A 61 6.11 19.56 -13.01
N GLY A 62 6.35 18.59 -13.90
CA GLY A 62 5.34 17.65 -14.41
C GLY A 62 4.98 16.54 -13.40
N ALA A 63 5.92 16.13 -12.54
CA ALA A 63 5.71 15.14 -11.48
C ALA A 63 4.95 15.72 -10.27
N LEU A 64 4.93 17.04 -10.11
CA LEU A 64 4.01 17.72 -9.17
C LEU A 64 2.53 17.58 -9.58
N LEU A 65 2.24 16.99 -10.74
CA LEU A 65 0.90 16.61 -11.19
C LEU A 65 0.68 15.08 -11.25
N GLY A 66 1.63 14.26 -10.78
CA GLY A 66 1.60 12.80 -10.92
C GLY A 66 1.53 12.07 -9.59
N ARG A 67 0.34 12.01 -8.98
CA ARG A 67 0.02 11.06 -7.92
C ARG A 67 -0.16 9.67 -8.58
N ALA A 68 0.74 8.74 -8.23
CA ALA A 68 0.77 7.32 -8.64
C ALA A 68 0.78 6.99 -10.16
N GLN A 69 1.82 6.31 -10.64
CA GLN A 69 1.95 5.91 -12.06
C GLN A 69 1.79 4.40 -12.25
N PHE A 70 0.87 3.98 -13.15
CA PHE A 70 0.77 2.59 -13.61
C PHE A 70 1.60 2.38 -14.87
N SER A 71 2.51 1.40 -14.83
CA SER A 71 3.22 0.94 -16.03
C SER A 71 2.58 -0.33 -16.59
N ASN A 72 1.99 -0.24 -17.78
CA ASN A 72 1.59 -1.43 -18.53
C ASN A 72 2.85 -2.14 -19.06
N LEU A 73 3.21 -3.26 -18.43
CA LEU A 73 4.39 -4.07 -18.75
C LEU A 73 4.44 -4.59 -20.20
N ARG A 74 3.38 -4.41 -20.99
CA ARG A 74 3.29 -4.88 -22.38
C ARG A 74 3.78 -3.88 -23.44
N THR A 75 3.85 -2.58 -23.13
CA THR A 75 4.09 -1.53 -24.15
C THR A 75 5.27 -0.60 -23.87
N ASN A 76 5.92 -0.67 -22.70
CA ASN A 76 7.08 0.17 -22.39
C ASN A 76 8.20 -0.64 -21.71
N PRO A 77 9.31 -0.95 -22.41
CA PRO A 77 10.41 -1.71 -21.83
C PRO A 77 11.42 -0.74 -21.21
N ARG A 78 11.42 -0.61 -19.87
CA ARG A 78 12.58 -0.29 -19.00
C ARG A 78 12.15 -0.02 -17.54
N PRO A 79 13.05 -0.32 -16.59
CA PRO A 79 13.29 -1.60 -15.93
C PRO A 79 12.34 -1.76 -14.71
N SER A 80 11.42 -2.72 -14.71
CA SER A 80 11.70 -4.01 -14.08
C SER A 80 11.16 -5.14 -14.95
N PHE A 81 12.10 -5.86 -15.55
CA PHE A 81 11.89 -7.15 -16.18
C PHE A 81 11.68 -8.19 -15.07
N ALA A 82 10.54 -8.88 -15.08
CA ALA A 82 10.44 -10.26 -14.60
C ALA A 82 10.32 -11.15 -15.85
N PRO A 83 11.40 -11.76 -16.36
CA PRO A 83 11.40 -12.49 -17.63
C PRO A 83 10.56 -13.78 -17.60
N GLU A 84 10.04 -14.19 -16.45
CA GLU A 84 9.47 -15.54 -16.29
C GLU A 84 7.93 -15.58 -16.20
N ASN A 85 7.23 -14.54 -15.72
CA ASN A 85 5.79 -14.60 -15.43
C ASN A 85 5.01 -13.36 -15.90
N ASN A 86 4.48 -13.45 -17.12
CA ASN A 86 3.93 -12.36 -17.93
C ASN A 86 2.50 -11.93 -17.54
N THR A 87 2.21 -11.69 -16.26
CA THR A 87 0.81 -11.75 -15.78
C THR A 87 0.41 -10.67 -14.76
N GLY A 88 1.07 -9.51 -14.64
CA GLY A 88 0.73 -8.51 -13.59
C GLY A 88 0.71 -7.02 -13.98
N TYR A 89 0.48 -6.16 -12.99
CA TYR A 89 0.81 -4.73 -12.97
C TYR A 89 1.81 -4.46 -11.84
N ALA A 90 2.78 -3.58 -12.10
CA ALA A 90 3.60 -2.98 -11.06
C ALA A 90 3.09 -1.56 -10.81
N ILE A 91 2.71 -1.29 -9.57
CA ILE A 91 2.29 0.03 -9.12
C ILE A 91 3.46 0.67 -8.43
N GLN A 92 3.96 1.77 -9.00
CA GLN A 92 5.11 2.48 -8.46
C GLN A 92 4.64 3.69 -7.64
N TYR A 93 5.12 3.78 -6.40
CA TYR A 93 4.84 4.90 -5.51
C TYR A 93 6.02 5.16 -4.57
N ASP A 94 6.01 6.32 -3.93
CA ASP A 94 7.02 6.68 -2.93
C ASP A 94 6.47 6.35 -1.54
N GLN A 95 7.30 5.73 -0.70
CA GLN A 95 6.94 5.36 0.67
C GLN A 95 7.64 6.25 1.69
N THR A 96 6.94 6.60 2.77
CA THR A 96 7.56 7.26 3.93
C THR A 96 7.68 6.26 5.06
N ALA A 97 8.85 6.21 5.70
CA ALA A 97 9.07 5.38 6.88
C ALA A 97 8.47 6.01 8.15
N TYR A 98 7.77 5.21 8.96
CA TYR A 98 7.08 5.64 10.17
C TYR A 98 7.65 5.01 11.44
N GLN A 99 7.78 5.82 12.49
CA GLN A 99 8.14 5.33 13.83
C GLN A 99 6.87 4.91 14.57
N LEU A 100 6.87 3.70 15.13
CA LEU A 100 5.83 3.27 16.07
C LEU A 100 6.15 3.75 17.49
N PRO A 101 5.14 3.91 18.36
CA PRO A 101 5.37 4.14 19.78
C PRO A 101 6.23 3.05 20.39
N ASP A 102 7.19 3.43 21.25
CA ASP A 102 8.16 2.51 21.86
C ASP A 102 7.50 1.30 22.50
N LYS A 103 6.40 1.52 23.25
CA LYS A 103 5.65 0.45 23.90
C LYS A 103 5.11 -0.58 22.88
N LEU A 104 4.63 -0.12 21.73
CA LEU A 104 4.13 -1.02 20.69
C LEU A 104 5.30 -1.77 20.04
N MET A 105 6.41 -1.09 19.77
CA MET A 105 7.61 -1.73 19.22
C MET A 105 8.15 -2.82 20.16
N ASP A 106 8.26 -2.53 21.46
CA ASP A 106 8.69 -3.49 22.48
C ASP A 106 7.76 -4.72 22.52
N SER A 107 6.45 -4.48 22.41
CA SER A 107 5.46 -5.56 22.30
C SER A 107 5.69 -6.42 21.06
N LEU A 108 5.89 -5.82 19.88
CA LEU A 108 6.14 -6.58 18.65
C LEU A 108 7.41 -7.44 18.76
N MET A 109 8.48 -6.88 19.34
CA MET A 109 9.73 -7.60 19.56
C MET A 109 9.56 -8.76 20.55
N ALA A 110 8.80 -8.57 21.63
CA ALA A 110 8.50 -9.66 22.56
C ALA A 110 7.77 -10.81 21.84
N HIS A 111 6.73 -10.49 21.07
CA HIS A 111 5.96 -11.50 20.33
C HIS A 111 6.80 -12.21 19.26
N TYR A 112 7.72 -11.50 18.60
CA TYR A 112 8.67 -12.09 17.65
C TYR A 112 9.65 -13.06 18.32
N ASN A 113 10.06 -12.78 19.54
CA ASN A 113 10.99 -13.60 20.32
C ASN A 113 10.31 -14.71 21.13
N ASP A 114 9.01 -14.95 20.90
CA ASP A 114 8.18 -15.87 21.70
C ASP A 114 8.16 -15.52 23.21
N GLU A 115 8.25 -14.22 23.54
CA GLU A 115 8.20 -13.71 24.90
C GLU A 115 6.86 -13.03 25.24
N TRP A 116 6.53 -13.00 26.54
CA TRP A 116 5.40 -12.23 27.05
C TRP A 116 5.72 -10.74 27.00
N ASP A 117 4.78 -9.92 26.54
CA ASP A 117 4.97 -8.48 26.52
C ASP A 117 4.82 -7.83 27.91
N ALA A 118 5.10 -6.52 27.99
CA ALA A 118 5.06 -5.76 29.23
C ALA A 118 3.64 -5.65 29.85
N ASP A 119 2.58 -5.87 29.06
CA ASP A 119 1.20 -5.89 29.53
C ASP A 119 0.75 -7.31 29.95
N GLY A 120 1.64 -8.29 29.83
CA GLY A 120 1.37 -9.68 30.16
C GLY A 120 0.56 -10.40 29.09
N VAL A 121 0.62 -9.95 27.84
CA VAL A 121 0.05 -10.70 26.72
C VAL A 121 1.07 -11.75 26.29
N PRO A 122 0.68 -13.04 26.15
CA PRO A 122 1.57 -14.07 25.63
C PRO A 122 1.88 -13.82 24.15
N PRO A 123 2.88 -14.51 23.56
CA PRO A 123 3.17 -14.42 22.14
C PRO A 123 1.93 -14.68 21.29
N MET A 124 1.61 -13.77 20.38
CA MET A 124 0.45 -13.87 19.50
C MET A 124 0.87 -14.10 18.05
N GLU A 125 0.16 -15.04 17.41
CA GLU A 125 0.12 -15.23 15.97
C GLU A 125 -1.06 -14.49 15.37
N THR A 126 -0.79 -13.76 14.30
CA THR A 126 -1.81 -13.11 13.49
C THR A 126 -2.28 -14.05 12.38
N TYR A 127 -3.58 -14.08 12.14
CA TYR A 127 -4.22 -14.81 11.06
C TYR A 127 -5.09 -13.87 10.25
N LEU A 128 -4.81 -13.81 8.94
CA LEU A 128 -5.52 -12.94 8.02
C LEU A 128 -6.34 -13.77 7.05
N SER A 129 -7.64 -13.47 6.96
CA SER A 129 -8.46 -13.93 5.86
C SER A 129 -8.42 -12.88 4.74
N GLY A 130 -7.96 -13.24 3.54
CA GLY A 130 -7.78 -12.25 2.46
C GLY A 130 -6.85 -12.74 1.35
N ARG A 131 -6.60 -11.89 0.34
CA ARG A 131 -5.64 -12.16 -0.75
C ARG A 131 -4.39 -11.29 -0.58
N ASP A 132 -3.22 -11.87 -0.83
CA ASP A 132 -1.92 -11.19 -0.99
C ASP A 132 -1.37 -10.46 0.25
N LEU A 133 -1.63 -10.98 1.46
CA LEU A 133 -0.98 -10.57 2.71
C LEU A 133 -0.04 -11.67 3.23
N PRO A 134 0.90 -11.37 4.16
CA PRO A 134 1.55 -12.43 4.93
C PRO A 134 0.46 -13.28 5.59
N PRO A 135 0.37 -14.59 5.28
CA PRO A 135 -0.78 -15.40 5.68
C PRO A 135 -0.86 -15.60 7.20
N SER A 136 0.29 -15.52 7.88
CA SER A 136 0.44 -15.61 9.33
C SER A 136 1.83 -15.14 9.74
N GLY A 137 1.97 -14.64 10.96
CA GLY A 137 3.26 -14.27 11.53
C GLY A 137 3.14 -13.75 12.97
N PRO A 138 4.27 -13.70 13.70
CA PRO A 138 4.31 -13.10 15.03
C PRO A 138 4.19 -11.59 14.92
N GLY A 139 3.66 -10.97 15.97
CA GLY A 139 3.46 -9.53 15.99
C GLY A 139 2.25 -9.12 15.16
N GLY A 140 1.29 -8.52 15.86
CA GLY A 140 0.04 -8.02 15.31
C GLY A 140 -0.92 -7.78 16.44
N HIS A 141 -1.80 -6.80 16.26
CA HIS A 141 -2.73 -6.40 17.29
C HIS A 141 -4.08 -6.11 16.66
N GLY A 142 -5.13 -6.51 17.38
CA GLY A 142 -6.50 -6.19 17.03
C GLY A 142 -7.01 -4.99 17.83
N TYR A 143 -7.90 -4.23 17.23
CA TYR A 143 -8.45 -2.99 17.76
C TYR A 143 -9.96 -2.94 17.55
N SER A 144 -10.67 -2.26 18.45
CA SER A 144 -12.12 -2.11 18.39
C SER A 144 -12.61 -1.19 17.27
N SER A 145 -11.71 -0.42 16.64
CA SER A 145 -12.01 0.40 15.46
C SER A 145 -10.73 0.77 14.70
N TRP A 146 -10.90 1.29 13.49
CA TRP A 146 -9.80 1.87 12.70
C TRP A 146 -9.19 3.12 13.35
N ALA A 147 -10.01 3.89 14.06
CA ALA A 147 -9.58 5.07 14.82
C ALA A 147 -8.70 4.66 16.01
N ASP A 148 -9.09 3.63 16.77
CA ASP A 148 -8.29 3.11 17.88
C ASP A 148 -6.94 2.58 17.39
N LEU A 149 -6.94 1.88 16.25
CA LEU A 149 -5.70 1.43 15.59
C LEU A 149 -4.81 2.63 15.21
N THR A 150 -5.41 3.66 14.62
CA THR A 150 -4.72 4.89 14.20
C THR A 150 -4.09 5.59 15.40
N GLU A 151 -4.83 5.73 16.51
CA GLU A 151 -4.34 6.34 17.75
C GLU A 151 -3.21 5.51 18.37
N ALA A 152 -3.39 4.19 18.49
CA ALA A 152 -2.42 3.30 19.11
C ALA A 152 -1.10 3.20 18.34
N THR A 153 -1.16 3.31 17.01
CA THR A 153 0.04 3.25 16.15
C THR A 153 0.65 4.61 15.87
N GLY A 154 -0.09 5.71 16.08
CA GLY A 154 0.34 7.07 15.71
C GLY A 154 0.48 7.30 14.20
N LEU A 155 -0.02 6.39 13.36
CA LEU A 155 0.11 6.44 11.91
C LEU A 155 -0.95 7.37 11.30
N PRO A 156 -0.64 8.14 10.24
CA PRO A 156 -1.61 9.00 9.58
C PRO A 156 -2.49 8.19 8.60
N LEU A 157 -3.22 7.19 9.12
CA LEU A 157 -4.05 6.32 8.32
C LEU A 157 -5.24 7.08 7.72
N ALA A 158 -5.63 6.73 6.49
CA ALA A 158 -6.77 7.32 5.81
C ALA A 158 -8.06 7.08 6.60
N GLN A 159 -8.80 8.15 6.90
CA GLN A 159 -10.06 8.12 7.66
C GLN A 159 -11.26 8.31 6.72
N SER A 160 -12.37 7.64 7.02
CA SER A 160 -13.59 7.67 6.19
C SER A 160 -14.83 7.47 7.05
N ASP A 161 -15.62 8.53 7.19
CA ASP A 161 -16.91 8.50 7.90
C ASP A 161 -17.86 7.44 7.30
N LEU A 162 -17.78 7.21 5.99
CA LEU A 162 -18.60 6.21 5.31
C LEU A 162 -18.27 4.79 5.80
N LEU A 163 -16.98 4.45 5.84
CA LEU A 163 -16.54 3.14 6.34
C LEU A 163 -16.78 3.01 7.86
N ASP A 164 -16.57 4.09 8.62
CA ASP A 164 -16.79 4.11 10.07
C ASP A 164 -18.28 3.96 10.44
N SER A 165 -19.19 4.38 9.56
CA SER A 165 -20.63 4.14 9.68
C SER A 165 -21.08 2.74 9.23
N GLY A 166 -20.19 1.99 8.57
CA GLY A 166 -20.44 0.63 8.11
C GLY A 166 -20.56 -0.37 9.26
N THR A 167 -21.02 -1.58 8.93
CA THR A 167 -21.01 -2.71 9.87
C THR A 167 -19.68 -3.43 9.76
N PRO A 168 -18.84 -3.45 10.82
CA PRO A 168 -17.58 -4.17 10.77
C PRO A 168 -17.79 -5.67 10.61
N MET A 169 -16.89 -6.32 9.89
CA MET A 169 -16.90 -7.76 9.67
C MET A 169 -15.96 -8.46 10.64
N ASP A 170 -16.53 -9.24 11.56
CA ASP A 170 -15.81 -9.92 12.65
C ASP A 170 -14.81 -11.00 12.18
N ASN A 171 -14.95 -11.55 10.97
CA ASN A 171 -14.13 -12.68 10.51
C ASN A 171 -12.85 -12.27 9.76
N SER A 172 -12.49 -11.00 9.85
CA SER A 172 -11.57 -10.40 8.91
C SER A 172 -10.12 -10.38 9.45
N PHE A 173 -9.95 -10.17 10.75
CA PHE A 173 -8.67 -10.19 11.45
C PHE A 173 -8.80 -10.99 12.75
N TYR A 174 -7.89 -11.93 12.96
CA TYR A 174 -7.84 -12.74 14.18
C TYR A 174 -6.41 -12.83 14.70
N VAL A 175 -6.27 -12.75 16.02
CA VAL A 175 -5.02 -13.04 16.73
C VAL A 175 -5.24 -14.19 17.68
N SER A 176 -4.25 -15.08 17.75
CA SER A 176 -4.28 -16.27 18.60
C SER A 176 -2.97 -16.40 19.36
N PRO A 177 -2.99 -16.88 20.61
CA PRO A 177 -1.76 -17.16 21.31
C PRO A 177 -1.02 -18.34 20.68
N VAL A 178 0.31 -18.24 20.64
CA VAL A 178 1.19 -19.35 20.27
C VAL A 178 1.08 -20.43 21.33
N THR A 179 0.52 -21.58 20.95
CA THR A 179 0.22 -22.67 21.90
C THR A 179 1.42 -23.53 22.27
N ALA A 180 2.59 -23.29 21.68
CA ALA A 180 3.81 -24.06 21.97
C ALA A 180 4.47 -23.67 23.32
N GLU A 181 4.14 -22.48 23.85
CA GLU A 181 4.80 -21.86 25.01
C GLU A 181 3.87 -21.74 26.23
N ILE A 182 3.10 -22.78 26.51
CA ILE A 182 2.15 -22.77 27.65
C ILE A 182 2.96 -22.73 28.97
N PRO A 183 2.72 -21.74 29.85
CA PRO A 183 3.44 -21.62 31.12
C PRO A 183 3.19 -22.86 32.00
N ARG A 184 4.24 -23.32 32.69
CA ARG A 184 4.11 -24.40 33.67
C ARG A 184 3.85 -23.82 35.06
N PRO A 185 2.90 -24.35 35.85
CA PRO A 185 2.70 -23.90 37.21
C PRO A 185 3.91 -24.28 38.09
N ASP A 186 4.37 -23.35 38.93
CA ASP A 186 5.58 -23.50 39.75
C ASP A 186 5.55 -24.72 40.69
N ASN A 187 4.36 -25.15 41.11
CA ASN A 187 4.14 -26.25 42.04
C ASN A 187 3.63 -27.54 41.37
N LEU A 188 3.84 -27.69 40.05
CA LEU A 188 3.33 -28.79 39.23
C LEU A 188 3.55 -30.19 39.85
N GLU A 189 4.71 -30.43 40.47
CA GLU A 189 5.06 -31.73 41.07
C GLU A 189 4.17 -32.13 42.27
N THR A 190 3.49 -31.16 42.87
CA THR A 190 2.66 -31.34 44.06
C THR A 190 1.15 -31.20 43.79
N MET A 191 0.79 -30.75 42.59
CA MET A 191 -0.61 -30.58 42.18
C MET A 191 -1.23 -31.93 41.81
N SER A 192 -2.51 -32.08 42.15
CA SER A 192 -3.35 -33.14 41.61
C SER A 192 -3.65 -32.92 40.13
N LEU A 193 -4.04 -33.97 39.41
CA LEU A 193 -4.44 -33.87 38.00
C LEU A 193 -5.60 -32.88 37.79
N GLU A 194 -6.51 -32.78 38.76
CA GLU A 194 -7.64 -31.83 38.70
C GLU A 194 -7.16 -30.37 38.79
N GLU A 195 -6.23 -30.08 39.68
CA GLU A 195 -5.63 -28.74 39.81
C GLU A 195 -4.82 -28.36 38.57
N VAL A 196 -4.07 -29.30 37.99
CA VAL A 196 -3.33 -29.07 36.74
C VAL A 196 -4.28 -28.77 35.59
N ASN A 197 -5.37 -29.54 35.45
CA ASN A 197 -6.37 -29.30 34.42
C ASN A 197 -7.09 -27.95 34.63
N ALA A 198 -7.39 -27.57 35.87
CA ALA A 198 -7.99 -26.29 36.18
C ALA A 198 -7.08 -25.10 35.83
N PHE A 199 -5.78 -25.22 36.12
CA PHE A 199 -4.78 -24.20 35.75
C PHE A 199 -4.74 -23.98 34.23
N TYR A 200 -4.56 -25.04 33.45
CA TYR A 200 -4.49 -24.89 31.99
C TYR A 200 -5.83 -24.46 31.39
N LYS A 201 -6.95 -24.91 31.93
CA LYS A 201 -8.27 -24.44 31.51
C LYS A 201 -8.42 -22.93 31.73
N ALA A 202 -8.06 -22.43 32.90
CA ALA A 202 -8.10 -21.00 33.19
C ALA A 202 -7.14 -20.21 32.29
N TYR A 203 -5.94 -20.72 32.05
CA TYR A 203 -4.98 -20.13 31.11
C TYR A 203 -5.56 -20.03 29.69
N TYR A 204 -6.13 -21.11 29.16
CA TYR A 204 -6.75 -21.07 27.83
C TYR A 204 -7.98 -20.17 27.78
N GLU A 205 -8.79 -20.10 28.83
CA GLU A 205 -9.91 -19.15 28.91
C GLU A 205 -9.44 -17.69 28.94
N ASP A 206 -8.31 -17.40 29.57
CA ASP A 206 -7.67 -16.08 29.59
C ASP A 206 -7.09 -15.72 28.21
N CYS A 207 -6.30 -16.63 27.64
CA CYS A 207 -5.77 -16.55 26.28
C CYS A 207 -6.87 -16.37 25.23
N ASN A 208 -7.98 -17.11 25.32
CA ASN A 208 -9.11 -16.97 24.40
C ASN A 208 -9.91 -15.66 24.62
N ARG A 209 -9.74 -14.99 25.76
CA ARG A 209 -10.29 -13.65 25.97
C ARG A 209 -9.42 -12.57 25.33
N LEU A 210 -8.11 -12.79 25.31
CA LEU A 210 -7.14 -11.96 24.60
C LEU A 210 -7.21 -12.19 23.09
N ALA A 211 -7.39 -13.45 22.68
CA ALA A 211 -7.71 -13.83 21.32
C ALA A 211 -9.09 -13.28 20.96
N GLY A 212 -9.16 -12.56 19.85
CA GLY A 212 -10.38 -11.87 19.46
C GLY A 212 -10.49 -11.79 17.95
N ALA A 213 -11.74 -11.83 17.50
CA ALA A 213 -12.14 -11.34 16.19
C ALA A 213 -12.25 -9.82 16.31
N TRP A 214 -11.40 -9.08 15.58
CA TRP A 214 -11.34 -7.63 15.69
C TRP A 214 -11.75 -6.95 14.38
N PRO A 215 -12.51 -5.84 14.45
CA PRO A 215 -12.95 -5.11 13.26
C PRO A 215 -11.78 -4.44 12.52
N ALA A 216 -10.72 -4.08 13.24
CA ALA A 216 -9.48 -3.57 12.69
C ALA A 216 -8.28 -4.25 13.35
N GLY A 217 -7.17 -4.33 12.63
CA GLY A 217 -5.92 -4.87 13.15
C GLY A 217 -4.78 -4.68 12.17
N PHE A 218 -3.60 -5.19 12.50
CA PHE A 218 -2.48 -5.21 11.56
C PHE A 218 -1.68 -6.50 11.70
N SER A 219 -1.04 -6.89 10.59
CA SER A 219 0.04 -7.89 10.60
C SER A 219 1.38 -7.20 10.34
N VAL A 220 2.48 -7.91 10.61
CA VAL A 220 3.84 -7.40 10.45
C VAL A 220 4.59 -8.30 9.47
N GLU A 221 5.27 -7.68 8.49
CA GLU A 221 6.35 -8.34 7.76
C GLU A 221 7.67 -8.00 8.46
N TRP A 222 8.48 -9.03 8.65
CA TRP A 222 9.76 -8.96 9.34
C TRP A 222 10.90 -9.15 8.32
N GLU A 223 11.96 -8.36 8.49
CA GLU A 223 13.24 -8.55 7.83
C GLU A 223 14.24 -9.03 8.87
N GLU A 224 14.62 -10.31 8.79
CA GLU A 224 15.38 -10.98 9.84
C GLU A 224 14.71 -10.78 11.21
N ASP A 225 15.33 -10.02 12.11
CA ASP A 225 14.89 -9.73 13.48
C ASP A 225 14.29 -8.33 13.67
N ALA A 226 14.02 -7.60 12.60
CA ALA A 226 13.43 -6.25 12.65
C ALA A 226 12.10 -6.17 11.90
N PRO A 227 11.09 -5.47 12.45
CA PRO A 227 9.82 -5.29 11.75
C PRO A 227 10.01 -4.31 10.59
N LEU A 228 9.69 -4.75 9.37
CA LEU A 228 9.92 -4.02 8.13
C LEU A 228 8.69 -3.23 7.69
N GLN A 229 7.53 -3.90 7.63
CA GLN A 229 6.26 -3.29 7.23
C GLN A 229 5.12 -3.70 8.16
N LEU A 230 4.21 -2.75 8.43
CA LEU A 230 2.89 -3.07 8.94
C LEU A 230 1.87 -3.13 7.81
N PHE A 231 0.93 -4.06 7.94
CA PHE A 231 -0.26 -4.12 7.10
C PHE A 231 -1.53 -3.87 7.92
N PRO A 232 -1.85 -2.60 8.27
CA PRO A 232 -3.14 -2.26 8.84
C PRO A 232 -4.29 -2.66 7.93
N ARG A 233 -5.33 -3.22 8.53
CA ARG A 233 -6.46 -3.81 7.82
C ARG A 233 -7.78 -3.62 8.56
N ARG A 234 -8.86 -3.41 7.79
CA ARG A 234 -10.26 -3.51 8.25
C ARG A 234 -11.18 -4.04 7.17
N MET A 235 -12.36 -4.52 7.56
CA MET A 235 -13.45 -4.85 6.64
C MET A 235 -14.78 -4.31 7.13
N ASP A 236 -15.46 -3.55 6.28
CA ASP A 236 -16.71 -2.86 6.62
C ASP A 236 -17.78 -3.16 5.56
N MET A 237 -18.96 -3.59 6.00
CA MET A 237 -20.13 -3.75 5.14
C MET A 237 -20.95 -2.45 5.15
N LEU A 238 -21.08 -1.84 3.98
CA LEU A 238 -21.86 -0.63 3.76
C LEU A 238 -23.37 -0.94 3.73
N GLU A 239 -24.22 0.08 3.94
CA GLU A 239 -25.68 -0.06 3.90
C GLU A 239 -26.22 -0.62 2.58
N ASN A 240 -25.51 -0.36 1.48
CA ASN A 240 -25.85 -0.85 0.14
C ASN A 240 -25.50 -2.34 -0.07
N GLY A 241 -25.00 -3.04 0.97
CA GLY A 241 -24.69 -4.46 0.97
C GLY A 241 -23.30 -4.81 0.41
N TYR A 242 -22.49 -3.82 0.03
CA TYR A 242 -21.11 -4.04 -0.38
C TYR A 242 -20.18 -4.07 0.82
N THR A 243 -19.27 -5.04 0.84
CA THR A 243 -18.19 -5.11 1.81
C THR A 243 -16.92 -4.52 1.21
N ILE A 244 -16.26 -3.64 1.97
CA ILE A 244 -14.99 -3.03 1.62
C ILE A 244 -13.92 -3.59 2.53
N GLU A 245 -12.90 -4.21 1.95
CA GLU A 245 -11.65 -4.49 2.65
C GLU A 245 -10.70 -3.32 2.39
N THR A 246 -10.18 -2.72 3.45
CA THR A 246 -9.13 -1.70 3.38
C THR A 246 -7.85 -2.29 3.92
N GLN A 247 -6.78 -2.22 3.13
CA GLN A 247 -5.43 -2.61 3.51
C GLN A 247 -4.48 -1.43 3.28
N ALA A 248 -3.65 -1.13 4.27
CA ALA A 248 -2.57 -0.16 4.18
C ALA A 248 -1.22 -0.88 4.22
N TYR A 249 -0.22 -0.34 3.52
CA TYR A 249 1.14 -0.87 3.44
C TYR A 249 2.06 0.21 3.99
N VAL A 250 2.51 0.01 5.22
CA VAL A 250 3.23 1.03 6.00
C VAL A 250 4.66 0.57 6.20
N LEU A 251 5.60 1.35 5.68
CA LEU A 251 7.01 1.13 5.92
C LEU A 251 7.40 1.59 7.32
N LEU A 252 8.09 0.75 8.08
CA LEU A 252 8.57 1.10 9.40
C LEU A 252 9.95 1.75 9.37
N ALA A 253 10.22 2.61 10.34
CA ALA A 253 11.54 3.18 10.56
C ALA A 253 12.49 2.13 11.16
N SER A 254 13.75 2.20 10.75
CA SER A 254 14.87 1.40 11.25
C SER A 254 16.10 2.29 11.43
N GLU A 255 17.19 1.76 11.98
CA GLU A 255 18.43 2.52 12.21
C GLU A 255 19.00 3.13 10.91
N ASP A 256 18.95 2.36 9.82
CA ASP A 256 19.39 2.77 8.49
C ASP A 256 18.32 3.54 7.70
N ARG A 257 17.08 3.56 8.19
CA ARG A 257 15.94 4.26 7.61
C ARG A 257 15.14 5.00 8.69
N PRO A 258 15.60 6.18 9.14
CA PRO A 258 14.90 6.97 10.15
C PRO A 258 13.49 7.38 9.69
N ALA A 259 12.60 7.63 10.65
CA ALA A 259 11.25 8.11 10.37
C ALA A 259 11.24 9.41 9.55
N GLY A 260 10.26 9.51 8.64
CA GLY A 260 10.17 10.60 7.67
C GLY A 260 11.05 10.42 6.44
N THR A 261 11.87 9.36 6.37
CA THR A 261 12.63 9.04 5.15
C THR A 261 11.67 8.61 4.05
N SER A 262 11.67 9.33 2.93
CA SER A 262 10.94 8.95 1.73
C SER A 262 11.81 8.09 0.81
N LEU A 263 11.38 6.87 0.54
CA LEU A 263 11.98 5.97 -0.43
C LEU A 263 11.20 6.03 -1.74
N ALA A 264 11.91 6.38 -2.81
CA ALA A 264 11.28 6.50 -4.11
C ALA A 264 11.17 5.15 -4.84
N GLY A 265 10.08 4.98 -5.58
CA GLY A 265 9.93 3.88 -6.51
C GLY A 265 9.71 2.50 -5.90
N HIS A 266 9.03 2.46 -4.75
CA HIS A 266 8.50 1.21 -4.21
C HIS A 266 7.49 0.60 -5.20
N GLN A 267 7.48 -0.73 -5.33
CA GLN A 267 6.65 -1.44 -6.30
C GLN A 267 5.77 -2.46 -5.60
N VAL A 268 4.46 -2.29 -5.70
CA VAL A 268 3.50 -3.34 -5.33
C VAL A 268 3.04 -4.04 -6.60
N TYR A 269 3.07 -5.37 -6.56
CA TYR A 269 2.69 -6.21 -7.67
C TYR A 269 1.26 -6.70 -7.52
N PHE A 270 0.43 -6.39 -8.51
CA PHE A 270 -0.92 -6.93 -8.62
C PHE A 270 -0.95 -7.99 -9.74
N ALA A 271 -1.21 -9.24 -9.37
CA ALA A 271 -1.32 -10.34 -10.32
C ALA A 271 -2.63 -10.27 -11.11
N LYS A 272 -2.54 -10.18 -12.43
CA LYS A 272 -3.65 -10.46 -13.36
C LYS A 272 -3.82 -11.96 -13.49
N LYS A 273 -5.04 -12.36 -13.86
CA LYS A 273 -5.26 -13.71 -14.37
C LYS A 273 -4.84 -13.78 -15.83
N ASP A 274 -4.11 -14.85 -16.16
CA ASP A 274 -3.61 -15.15 -17.50
C ASP A 274 -4.73 -15.17 -18.54
N GLY A 275 -4.41 -14.71 -19.76
CA GLY A 275 -5.35 -14.71 -20.87
C GLY A 275 -6.40 -13.59 -20.84
N LEU A 276 -6.33 -12.68 -19.87
CA LEU A 276 -7.23 -11.52 -19.79
C LEU A 276 -6.58 -10.22 -20.25
N VAL A 277 -7.39 -9.32 -20.81
CA VAL A 277 -7.00 -7.96 -21.20
C VAL A 277 -7.45 -7.00 -20.11
N TRP A 278 -6.56 -6.09 -19.74
CA TRP A 278 -6.74 -5.15 -18.66
C TRP A 278 -6.34 -3.74 -19.09
N GLU A 279 -7.12 -2.76 -18.65
CA GLU A 279 -6.86 -1.33 -18.68
C GLU A 279 -6.79 -0.78 -17.25
N VAL A 280 -6.40 0.48 -17.10
CA VAL A 280 -6.36 1.15 -15.80
C VAL A 280 -7.07 2.49 -15.96
N GLU A 281 -8.08 2.72 -15.13
CA GLU A 281 -8.68 4.03 -14.98
C GLU A 281 -7.97 4.78 -13.86
N GLU A 282 -7.52 5.99 -14.16
CA GLU A 282 -7.07 6.95 -13.15
C GLU A 282 -8.27 7.80 -12.72
N TYR A 283 -8.48 7.91 -11.41
CA TYR A 283 -9.56 8.66 -10.81
C TYR A 283 -9.01 9.58 -9.73
N THR A 284 -9.31 10.88 -9.80
CA THR A 284 -8.91 11.85 -8.77
C THR A 284 -10.15 12.29 -8.00
N THR A 285 -10.14 12.08 -6.67
CA THR A 285 -11.23 12.46 -5.77
C THR A 285 -11.32 13.99 -5.64
N PRO A 286 -12.44 14.54 -5.16
CA PRO A 286 -12.55 15.96 -4.83
C PRO A 286 -11.52 16.44 -3.79
N SER A 287 -11.06 15.55 -2.91
CA SER A 287 -9.98 15.81 -1.93
C SER A 287 -8.58 15.74 -2.54
N GLY A 288 -8.48 15.43 -3.83
CA GLY A 288 -7.27 15.40 -4.64
C GLY A 288 -6.57 14.06 -4.69
N ILE A 289 -7.03 13.02 -3.98
CA ILE A 289 -6.42 11.69 -3.98
C ILE A 289 -6.53 11.10 -5.38
N THR A 290 -5.40 10.79 -6.00
CA THR A 290 -5.39 10.06 -7.28
C THR A 290 -5.28 8.59 -7.00
N ALA A 291 -6.25 7.87 -7.51
CA ALA A 291 -6.47 6.46 -7.32
C ALA A 291 -6.52 5.76 -8.66
N LEU A 292 -6.16 4.49 -8.65
CA LEU A 292 -5.94 3.69 -9.84
C LEU A 292 -6.82 2.44 -9.75
N LEU A 293 -7.73 2.31 -10.70
CA LEU A 293 -8.74 1.26 -10.74
C LEU A 293 -8.47 0.37 -11.96
N PRO A 294 -7.86 -0.81 -11.80
CA PRO A 294 -7.73 -1.76 -12.90
C PRO A 294 -9.11 -2.20 -13.43
N VAL A 295 -9.20 -2.34 -14.74
CA VAL A 295 -10.41 -2.76 -15.45
C VAL A 295 -10.08 -3.90 -16.39
N CYS A 296 -10.59 -5.09 -16.11
CA CYS A 296 -10.55 -6.23 -17.01
C CYS A 296 -11.57 -6.03 -18.16
N THR A 297 -11.08 -5.72 -19.37
CA THR A 297 -11.90 -5.41 -20.55
C THR A 297 -12.26 -6.64 -21.40
N SER A 298 -11.53 -7.76 -21.27
CA SER A 298 -11.80 -8.99 -22.04
C SER A 298 -12.91 -9.88 -21.47
N ASN A 299 -13.41 -9.58 -20.27
CA ASN A 299 -14.28 -10.47 -19.50
C ASN A 299 -15.76 -10.12 -19.68
N GLY A 300 -16.25 -10.01 -20.94
CA GLY A 300 -17.60 -9.56 -21.28
C GLY A 300 -18.68 -9.95 -20.26
N LYS A 301 -18.98 -9.03 -19.33
CA LYS A 301 -19.95 -9.13 -18.22
C LYS A 301 -19.84 -10.34 -17.25
N THR A 302 -18.87 -11.24 -17.35
CA THR A 302 -18.97 -12.57 -16.70
C THR A 302 -18.23 -12.76 -15.37
N SER A 303 -17.42 -11.81 -14.90
CA SER A 303 -16.79 -11.92 -13.56
C SER A 303 -16.54 -10.56 -12.91
N PRO A 304 -17.38 -10.17 -11.93
CA PRO A 304 -17.24 -8.88 -11.26
C PRO A 304 -15.99 -8.77 -10.36
N TYR A 305 -15.50 -9.89 -9.85
CA TYR A 305 -14.32 -9.98 -8.96
C TYR A 305 -13.00 -9.50 -9.56
N LEU A 306 -12.99 -9.22 -10.86
CA LEU A 306 -11.81 -8.75 -11.57
C LEU A 306 -11.75 -7.22 -11.59
N ASN A 307 -12.84 -6.51 -11.32
CA ASN A 307 -12.90 -5.04 -11.37
C ASN A 307 -13.15 -4.43 -9.99
N SER A 308 -12.75 -5.15 -8.94
CA SER A 308 -13.11 -4.89 -7.55
C SER A 308 -11.97 -4.28 -6.73
N TYR A 309 -10.98 -3.65 -7.37
CA TYR A 309 -9.78 -3.15 -6.71
C TYR A 309 -9.60 -1.67 -7.00
N VAL A 310 -9.11 -0.94 -6.00
CA VAL A 310 -8.51 0.37 -6.19
C VAL A 310 -7.24 0.50 -5.37
N PHE A 311 -6.29 1.25 -5.92
CA PHE A 311 -5.02 1.53 -5.30
C PHE A 311 -4.79 3.03 -5.24
N PHE A 312 -4.27 3.53 -4.13
CA PHE A 312 -3.86 4.93 -4.02
C PHE A 312 -2.74 5.07 -2.99
N GLU A 313 -2.06 6.20 -3.03
CA GLU A 313 -1.09 6.59 -2.01
C GLU A 313 -1.63 7.81 -1.26
N LEU A 314 -1.42 7.81 0.05
CA LEU A 314 -1.69 8.95 0.91
C LEU A 314 -0.65 8.99 2.04
N ASN A 315 0.05 10.13 2.17
CA ASN A 315 1.09 10.35 3.20
C ASN A 315 2.25 9.34 3.14
N GLY A 316 2.68 8.92 1.95
CA GLY A 316 3.70 7.89 1.76
C GLY A 316 3.26 6.49 2.25
N ILE A 317 1.95 6.28 2.42
CA ILE A 317 1.35 4.98 2.72
C ILE A 317 0.53 4.55 1.51
N PHE A 318 0.71 3.30 1.08
CA PHE A 318 -0.08 2.75 -0.01
C PHE A 318 -1.29 2.01 0.51
N TYR A 319 -2.40 2.22 -0.18
CA TYR A 319 -3.67 1.63 0.14
C TYR A 319 -4.15 0.76 -1.01
N ARG A 320 -4.72 -0.37 -0.64
CA ARG A 320 -5.50 -1.24 -1.49
C ARG A 320 -6.89 -1.33 -0.88
N LEU A 321 -7.91 -1.06 -1.69
CA LEU A 321 -9.29 -1.39 -1.32
C LEU A 321 -9.84 -2.45 -2.24
N ASP A 322 -10.48 -3.44 -1.63
CA ASP A 322 -11.20 -4.50 -2.35
C ASP A 322 -12.68 -4.40 -2.03
N VAL A 323 -13.52 -4.39 -3.07
CA VAL A 323 -14.97 -4.36 -2.92
C VAL A 323 -15.58 -5.72 -3.24
N THR A 324 -16.34 -6.28 -2.30
CA THR A 324 -17.08 -7.51 -2.52
C THR A 324 -18.58 -7.22 -2.45
N PRO A 325 -19.38 -7.57 -3.47
CA PRO A 325 -20.82 -7.29 -3.50
C PRO A 325 -21.68 -8.11 -2.50
N TYR A 326 -21.08 -8.79 -1.50
CA TYR A 326 -21.78 -9.74 -0.62
C TYR A 326 -21.09 -10.01 0.72
N SER A 327 -21.88 -10.51 1.69
CA SER A 327 -21.42 -11.20 2.91
C SER A 327 -20.90 -12.63 2.65
N GLY A 328 -20.04 -12.84 1.63
CA GLY A 328 -19.46 -14.15 1.29
C GLY A 328 -18.93 -14.32 -0.15
N TYR A 329 -18.41 -15.52 -0.47
CA TYR A 329 -17.72 -15.89 -1.73
C TYR A 329 -18.66 -16.21 -2.94
N GLY A 330 -19.80 -15.52 -3.08
CA GLY A 330 -20.85 -15.82 -4.09
C GLY A 330 -20.95 -14.80 -5.25
N ASN A 331 -21.37 -15.24 -6.44
CA ASN A 331 -21.23 -14.58 -7.76
C ASN A 331 -22.37 -13.58 -8.08
N THR A 332 -22.11 -12.38 -8.60
CA THR A 332 -23.13 -11.44 -9.16
C THR A 332 -22.94 -11.29 -10.66
N GLY A 333 -24.03 -11.23 -11.41
CA GLY A 333 -24.04 -11.13 -12.88
C GLY A 333 -23.66 -9.76 -13.49
N ASP A 334 -23.46 -8.69 -12.69
CA ASP A 334 -22.92 -7.40 -13.15
C ASP A 334 -22.39 -6.52 -11.99
N ALA A 335 -21.49 -7.05 -11.17
CA ALA A 335 -20.80 -6.27 -10.13
C ALA A 335 -19.47 -5.65 -10.64
N GLY A 336 -19.37 -5.38 -11.94
CA GLY A 336 -18.22 -4.64 -12.50
C GLY A 336 -18.38 -3.13 -12.31
N ALA A 337 -19.37 -2.53 -12.98
CA ALA A 337 -19.56 -1.08 -12.94
C ALA A 337 -20.09 -0.58 -11.57
N ALA A 338 -21.03 -1.31 -10.97
CA ALA A 338 -21.61 -0.93 -9.68
C ALA A 338 -20.56 -0.97 -8.55
N ALA A 339 -19.75 -2.04 -8.48
CA ALA A 339 -18.69 -2.14 -7.47
C ALA A 339 -17.64 -1.03 -7.63
N ARG A 340 -17.31 -0.65 -8.87
CA ARG A 340 -16.41 0.49 -9.12
C ARG A 340 -17.00 1.83 -8.69
N ASN A 341 -18.31 2.04 -8.86
CA ASN A 341 -18.97 3.23 -8.35
C ASN A 341 -18.91 3.28 -6.82
N VAL A 342 -19.11 2.14 -6.15
CA VAL A 342 -18.93 2.04 -4.69
C VAL A 342 -17.49 2.33 -4.28
N LEU A 343 -16.48 1.81 -4.99
CA LEU A 343 -15.08 2.16 -4.72
C LEU A 343 -14.84 3.66 -4.84
N LYS A 344 -15.41 4.33 -5.85
CA LYS A 344 -15.28 5.79 -6.00
C LYS A 344 -15.97 6.56 -4.88
N GLU A 345 -17.15 6.12 -4.46
CA GLU A 345 -17.85 6.69 -3.30
C GLU A 345 -17.02 6.58 -2.02
N VAL A 346 -16.40 5.42 -1.79
CA VAL A 346 -15.47 5.21 -0.67
C VAL A 346 -14.23 6.09 -0.82
N LEU A 347 -13.65 6.20 -2.01
CA LEU A 347 -12.51 7.09 -2.25
C LEU A 347 -12.83 8.55 -1.96
N ASP A 348 -14.00 9.01 -2.42
CA ASP A 348 -14.48 10.38 -2.18
C ASP A 348 -14.73 10.67 -0.71
N SER A 349 -15.00 9.63 0.09
CA SER A 349 -15.15 9.75 1.54
C SER A 349 -13.83 9.87 2.30
N PHE A 350 -12.69 9.51 1.69
CA PHE A 350 -11.40 9.69 2.33
C PHE A 350 -10.99 11.16 2.37
N THR A 351 -10.75 11.61 3.59
CA THR A 351 -10.14 12.92 3.84
C THR A 351 -8.63 12.74 4.04
N PRO A 352 -7.79 13.51 3.32
CA PRO A 352 -6.38 13.59 3.64
C PRO A 352 -6.24 14.03 5.10
N ALA A 353 -5.44 13.31 5.89
CA ALA A 353 -5.08 13.78 7.23
C ALA A 353 -4.44 15.17 7.11
N ALA A 354 -4.93 16.12 7.91
CA ALA A 354 -4.54 17.53 7.85
C ALA A 354 -3.09 17.79 8.28
#